data_AF-A0A4R4V787-F1
#
_entry.id   AF-A0A4R4V787-F1
#
_cell.length_a   1.000
_cell.length_b   1.000
_cell.length_c   1.000
_cell.angle_alpha   90.00
_cell.angle_beta   90.00
_cell.angle_gamma   90.00
#
_symmetry.space_group_name_H-M   'P 1'
#
loop_
_entity.id
_entity.type
_entity.pdbx_description
1 polymer ?
#
loop_
_entity_poly.entity_id
_entity_poly.type
_entity_poly.pdbx_seq_one_letter_code
_entity_poly.pdbx_strand_id
1 'polypeptide(L)'
;MRKFLVLPVLLGGLVLATAGCEVSTAVSKTVSADKVEEQLDAKFGPPFDDAGIGPATSECPESLKGEVGATLECTVRDATGRTYPMVVTVTSVDGDQVNFNMKEAR
;
A
#
# COMPACT_ATOMS: atom_id res chain seq x y z
N MET A 1 19.02 6.15 37.39
CA MET A 1 20.41 6.10 37.89
C MET A 1 21.09 4.86 37.30
N ARG A 2 22.38 4.97 36.97
CA ARG A 2 23.26 3.99 36.28
C ARG A 2 23.22 4.13 34.75
N LYS A 3 24.29 4.44 34.04
CA LYS A 3 25.67 4.77 34.41
C LYS A 3 26.25 5.40 33.16
N PHE A 4 26.71 6.64 33.27
CA PHE A 4 27.49 7.33 32.25
C PHE A 4 28.71 6.47 31.90
N LEU A 5 28.86 6.10 30.64
CA LEU A 5 30.15 5.72 30.05
C LEU A 5 30.33 6.55 28.77
N VAL A 6 30.71 7.80 29.01
CA VAL A 6 31.47 8.62 28.06
C VAL A 6 32.88 8.04 28.02
N LEU A 7 33.31 7.60 26.84
CA LEU A 7 34.73 7.42 26.53
C LEU A 7 35.06 8.31 25.30
N PRO A 8 36.00 9.26 25.42
CA PRO A 8 36.37 10.19 24.37
C PRO A 8 37.56 9.65 23.58
N VAL A 9 37.50 9.63 22.24
CA VAL A 9 38.72 9.63 21.41
C VAL A 9 38.48 10.45 20.15
N LEU A 10 39.37 11.41 19.96
CA LEU A 10 39.44 12.41 18.91
C LEU A 10 39.92 11.85 17.56
N LEU A 11 39.78 12.71 16.54
CA LEU A 11 40.42 12.78 15.21
C LEU A 11 39.60 12.21 14.03
N GLY A 12 39.13 13.13 13.19
CA GLY A 12 38.63 12.85 11.85
C GLY A 12 37.41 13.70 11.51
N GLY A 13 37.64 14.88 10.92
CA GLY A 13 36.57 15.78 10.54
C GLY A 13 35.67 15.21 9.45
N LEU A 14 34.42 15.68 9.42
CA LEU A 14 33.74 16.21 8.25
C LEU A 14 32.38 16.73 8.72
N VAL A 15 32.16 18.03 8.58
CA VAL A 15 30.83 18.63 8.73
C VAL A 15 29.95 18.05 7.64
N LEU A 16 29.01 17.19 8.01
CA LEU A 16 27.84 16.91 7.19
C LEU A 16 26.67 17.47 7.99
N ALA A 17 26.29 18.68 7.62
CA ALA A 17 24.95 19.18 7.90
C ALA A 17 24.00 18.05 7.51
N THR A 18 23.29 17.48 8.48
CA THR A 18 22.08 16.73 8.18
C THR A 18 21.10 17.77 7.68
N ALA A 19 21.20 18.12 6.40
CA ALA A 19 20.02 18.31 5.59
C ALA A 19 19.23 17.02 5.76
N GLY A 20 18.42 16.96 6.82
CA GLY A 20 17.28 16.06 6.82
C GLY A 20 16.59 16.38 5.52
N CYS A 21 16.50 15.38 4.65
CA CYS A 21 15.82 15.51 3.39
C CYS A 21 14.41 16.06 3.65
N GLU A 22 14.24 17.38 3.57
CA GLU A 22 13.04 18.03 3.07
C GLU A 22 13.01 17.78 1.56
N VAL A 23 13.01 16.49 1.23
CA VAL A 23 12.75 15.96 -0.08
C VAL A 23 11.23 16.09 -0.24
N SER A 24 10.83 17.32 -0.55
CA SER A 24 9.65 17.57 -1.38
C SER A 24 10.00 17.17 -2.81
N THR A 25 10.45 15.93 -3.01
CA THR A 25 10.33 15.33 -4.33
C THR A 25 8.85 15.09 -4.51
N ALA A 26 8.29 15.65 -5.57
CA ALA A 26 7.08 15.14 -6.17
C ALA A 26 7.32 13.69 -6.61
N VAL A 27 7.35 12.78 -5.63
CA VAL A 27 7.29 11.34 -5.86
C VAL A 27 5.87 11.11 -6.33
N SER A 28 5.73 10.68 -7.58
CA SER A 28 4.51 10.07 -8.08
C SER A 28 4.16 8.91 -7.15
N LYS A 29 3.24 9.17 -6.22
CA LYS A 29 2.78 8.20 -5.24
C LYS A 29 2.17 7.04 -6.01
N THR A 30 2.61 5.82 -5.74
CA THR A 30 2.08 4.64 -6.42
C THR A 30 1.99 3.52 -5.40
N VAL A 31 0.87 2.81 -5.38
CA VAL A 31 0.67 1.58 -4.61
C VAL A 31 0.86 0.41 -5.58
N SER A 32 1.77 -0.51 -5.28
CA SER A 32 2.03 -1.65 -6.16
C SER A 32 0.80 -2.55 -6.30
N ALA A 33 0.68 -3.21 -7.45
CA ALA A 33 -0.38 -4.20 -7.72
C ALA A 33 -0.46 -5.24 -6.60
N ASP A 34 0.68 -5.85 -6.25
CA ASP A 34 0.77 -6.86 -5.17
C ASP A 34 0.18 -6.34 -3.85
N LYS A 35 0.36 -5.05 -3.55
CA LYS A 35 -0.14 -4.47 -2.31
C LYS A 35 -1.66 -4.27 -2.33
N VAL A 36 -2.18 -3.88 -3.49
CA VAL A 36 -3.63 -3.77 -3.71
C VAL A 36 -4.26 -5.16 -3.64
N GLU A 37 -3.63 -6.16 -4.24
CA GLU A 37 -4.06 -7.56 -4.20
C GLU A 37 -4.12 -8.10 -2.77
N GLU A 38 -3.04 -7.94 -1.98
CA GLU A 38 -3.04 -8.31 -0.56
C GLU A 38 -4.21 -7.67 0.22
N GLN A 39 -4.55 -6.42 -0.09
CA GLN A 39 -5.66 -5.72 0.56
C GLN A 39 -7.03 -6.22 0.12
N LEU A 40 -7.18 -6.57 -1.17
CA LEU A 40 -8.39 -7.21 -1.71
C LEU A 40 -8.57 -8.59 -1.05
N ASP A 41 -7.53 -9.41 -1.05
CA ASP A 41 -7.54 -10.74 -0.45
C ASP A 41 -7.79 -10.68 1.06
N ALA A 42 -7.25 -9.68 1.76
CA ALA A 42 -7.52 -9.48 3.19
C ALA A 42 -8.96 -9.01 3.47
N LYS A 43 -9.50 -8.12 2.63
CA LYS A 43 -10.87 -7.60 2.79
C LYS A 43 -11.93 -8.65 2.51
N PHE A 44 -11.67 -9.50 1.52
CA PHE A 44 -12.68 -10.40 0.99
C PHE A 44 -12.35 -11.89 1.23
N GLY A 45 -11.16 -12.23 1.72
CA GLY A 45 -10.67 -13.60 1.89
C GLY A 45 -11.51 -14.51 2.81
N PRO A 46 -12.11 -14.01 3.91
CA PRO A 46 -13.07 -14.80 4.67
C PRO A 46 -14.45 -14.12 4.84
N PRO A 47 -15.55 -14.85 4.58
CA PRO A 47 -15.91 -15.48 3.31
C PRO A 47 -16.31 -14.42 2.27
N PHE A 48 -16.01 -14.70 0.99
CA PHE A 48 -16.28 -13.79 -0.14
C PHE A 48 -17.78 -13.50 -0.35
N ASP A 49 -18.64 -14.29 0.29
CA ASP A 49 -20.09 -14.20 0.32
C ASP A 49 -20.66 -14.87 1.59
N ASP A 50 -21.95 -14.63 1.89
CA ASP A 50 -22.71 -15.35 2.94
C ASP A 50 -22.70 -16.90 2.74
N ALA A 51 -22.17 -17.40 1.61
CA ALA A 51 -22.13 -18.80 1.22
C ALA A 51 -20.79 -19.52 1.51
N GLY A 52 -19.77 -18.85 2.04
CA GLY A 52 -18.58 -19.52 2.57
C GLY A 52 -17.62 -20.07 1.51
N ILE A 53 -17.55 -19.45 0.33
CA ILE A 53 -16.65 -19.90 -0.73
C ILE A 53 -15.26 -19.30 -0.46
N GLY A 54 -14.30 -20.20 -0.18
CA GLY A 54 -12.99 -19.94 0.45
C GLY A 54 -12.01 -19.07 -0.35
N PRO A 55 -10.71 -19.10 0.04
CA PRO A 55 -9.78 -17.98 -0.15
C PRO A 55 -9.77 -17.53 -1.60
N ALA A 56 -10.11 -16.27 -1.80
CA ALA A 56 -10.06 -15.68 -3.12
C ALA A 56 -8.67 -15.12 -3.41
N THR A 57 -8.34 -15.15 -4.68
CA THR A 57 -7.12 -14.55 -5.21
C THR A 57 -7.49 -13.35 -6.07
N SER A 58 -6.86 -12.23 -5.81
CA SER A 58 -6.99 -11.03 -6.63
C SER A 58 -5.84 -10.92 -7.64
N GLU A 59 -6.16 -10.37 -8.81
CA GLU A 59 -5.23 -10.08 -9.89
C GLU A 59 -5.46 -8.62 -10.35
N CYS A 60 -4.46 -7.78 -10.17
CA CYS A 60 -4.45 -6.38 -10.58
C CYS A 60 -3.44 -6.18 -11.72
N PRO A 61 -3.85 -5.72 -12.91
CA PRO A 61 -2.99 -5.66 -14.09
C PRO A 61 -1.89 -4.60 -14.01
N GLU A 62 -2.06 -3.60 -13.13
CA GLU A 62 -1.12 -2.50 -12.97
C GLU A 62 -1.12 -1.96 -11.54
N SER A 63 -0.17 -1.06 -11.25
CA SER A 63 -0.08 -0.39 -9.95
C SER A 63 -1.06 0.77 -9.85
N LEU A 64 -1.66 0.96 -8.69
CA LEU A 64 -2.60 2.06 -8.44
C LEU A 64 -1.82 3.37 -8.27
N LYS A 65 -2.09 4.35 -9.14
CA LYS A 65 -1.59 5.72 -8.96
C LYS A 65 -2.20 6.30 -7.68
N GLY A 66 -1.37 6.80 -6.79
CA GLY A 66 -1.78 7.50 -5.58
C GLY A 66 -2.13 8.96 -5.87
N GLU A 67 -3.13 9.15 -6.73
CA GLU A 67 -3.75 10.42 -7.06
C GLU A 67 -5.24 10.30 -6.77
N VAL A 68 -5.84 11.29 -6.12
CA VAL A 68 -7.27 11.24 -5.78
C VAL A 68 -8.11 11.11 -7.06
N GLY A 69 -9.01 10.12 -7.06
CA GLY A 69 -9.83 9.78 -8.23
C GLY A 69 -9.18 8.82 -9.22
N ALA A 70 -7.89 8.46 -9.05
CA ALA A 70 -7.29 7.39 -9.82
C ALA A 70 -8.00 6.07 -9.55
N THR A 71 -8.22 5.30 -10.62
CA THR A 71 -8.90 4.02 -10.57
C THR A 71 -8.02 2.90 -11.10
N LEU A 72 -8.21 1.71 -10.55
CA LEU A 72 -7.60 0.48 -10.99
C LEU A 72 -8.67 -0.60 -11.03
N GLU A 73 -8.78 -1.33 -12.14
CA GLU A 73 -9.66 -2.49 -12.26
C GLU A 73 -8.87 -3.75 -11.92
N CYS A 74 -9.32 -4.48 -10.91
CA CYS A 74 -8.74 -5.77 -10.53
C CYS A 74 -9.79 -6.87 -10.71
N THR A 75 -9.34 -8.09 -10.93
CA THR A 75 -10.22 -9.27 -10.99
C THR A 75 -10.01 -10.07 -9.72
N VAL A 76 -11.09 -10.42 -9.02
CA VAL A 76 -11.00 -11.35 -7.90
C VAL A 76 -11.64 -12.68 -8.28
N ARG A 77 -10.96 -13.78 -7.99
CA ARG A 77 -11.40 -15.13 -8.31
C ARG A 77 -11.70 -15.91 -7.03
N ASP A 78 -12.87 -16.51 -6.96
CA ASP A 78 -13.24 -17.38 -5.84
C ASP A 78 -12.70 -18.82 -6.01
N ALA A 79 -12.83 -19.63 -4.96
CA ALA A 79 -12.41 -21.04 -4.97
C ALA A 79 -13.15 -21.92 -6.01
N THR A 80 -14.29 -21.48 -6.54
CA THR A 80 -15.02 -22.19 -7.62
C THR A 80 -14.57 -21.78 -9.02
N GLY A 81 -13.69 -20.76 -9.12
CA GLY A 81 -13.19 -20.21 -10.37
C GLY A 81 -14.06 -19.11 -10.97
N ARG A 82 -15.08 -18.60 -10.25
CA ARG A 82 -15.85 -17.44 -10.71
C ARG A 82 -15.05 -16.17 -10.48
N THR A 83 -15.15 -15.24 -11.42
CA THR A 83 -14.42 -13.98 -11.43
C THR A 83 -15.36 -12.81 -11.18
N TYR A 84 -14.94 -11.90 -10.30
CA TYR A 84 -15.65 -10.71 -9.89
C TYR A 84 -14.80 -9.48 -10.25
N PRO A 85 -15.28 -8.60 -11.14
CA PRO A 85 -14.56 -7.37 -11.47
C PRO A 85 -14.67 -6.39 -10.29
N MET A 86 -13.53 -5.92 -9.79
CA MET A 86 -13.43 -4.92 -8.74
C MET A 86 -12.85 -3.63 -9.29
N VAL A 87 -13.44 -2.50 -8.89
CA VAL A 87 -12.88 -1.17 -9.10
C VAL A 87 -12.31 -0.66 -7.80
N VAL A 88 -11.01 -0.39 -7.81
CA VAL A 88 -10.29 0.30 -6.74
C VAL A 88 -10.23 1.79 -7.09
N THR A 89 -10.50 2.68 -6.13
CA THR A 89 -10.51 4.13 -6.36
C THR A 89 -9.83 4.85 -5.21
N VAL A 90 -8.84 5.70 -5.51
CA VAL A 90 -8.19 6.52 -4.48
C VAL A 90 -9.15 7.61 -4.00
N THR A 91 -9.36 7.68 -2.69
CA THR A 91 -10.26 8.63 -2.04
C THR A 91 -9.51 9.79 -1.39
N SER A 92 -8.30 9.55 -0.86
CA SER A 92 -7.43 10.61 -0.31
C SER A 92 -5.96 10.22 -0.36
N VAL A 93 -5.09 11.22 -0.26
CA VAL A 93 -3.64 11.04 -0.12
C VAL A 93 -3.18 11.93 1.03
N ASP A 94 -2.71 11.31 2.11
CA ASP A 94 -2.34 11.95 3.37
C ASP A 94 -0.85 11.73 3.62
N GLY A 95 -0.02 12.65 3.14
CA GLY A 95 1.44 12.53 3.21
C GLY A 95 1.93 11.28 2.47
N ASP A 96 2.34 10.25 3.22
CA ASP A 96 2.80 8.95 2.71
C ASP A 96 1.72 7.90 2.51
N GLN A 97 0.51 8.18 2.97
CA GLN A 97 -0.59 7.23 2.95
C GLN A 97 -1.54 7.51 1.77
N VAL A 98 -1.80 6.47 0.97
CA VAL A 98 -2.84 6.48 -0.08
C VAL A 98 -4.04 5.73 0.45
N ASN A 99 -5.17 6.40 0.58
CA ASN A 99 -6.43 5.79 0.99
C ASN A 99 -7.28 5.50 -0.24
N PHE A 100 -7.84 4.30 -0.33
CA PHE A 100 -8.65 3.87 -1.46
C PHE A 100 -9.86 3.03 -1.02
N ASN A 101 -10.92 3.14 -1.81
CA ASN A 101 -12.13 2.34 -1.71
C ASN A 101 -12.08 1.21 -2.76
N MET A 102 -12.79 0.12 -2.51
CA MET A 102 -12.89 -1.04 -3.38
C MET A 102 -14.37 -1.41 -3.51
N LYS A 103 -14.86 -1.60 -4.74
CA LYS A 103 -16.27 -1.92 -5.05
C LYS A 103 -16.38 -2.86 -6.24
N GLU A 104 -17.47 -3.62 -6.33
CA GLU A 104 -17.81 -4.40 -7.54
C GLU A 104 -18.17 -3.49 -8.71
N ALA A 105 -17.63 -3.81 -9.88
CA ALA A 105 -17.97 -3.16 -11.15
C ALA A 105 -19.34 -3.69 -11.62
N ARG A 106 -20.42 -3.21 -10.98
CA ARG A 106 -21.80 -3.47 -11.39
C ARG A 106 -22.26 -2.55 -12.53
#